data_AF-J2Z7B2-F1
#
_entry.id   AF-J2Z7B2-F1
#
_cell.length_a   1.000
_cell.length_b   1.000
_cell.length_c   1.000
_cell.angle_alpha   90.00
_cell.angle_beta   90.00
_cell.angle_gamma   90.00
#
_symmetry.space_group_name_H-M   'P 1'
#
loop_
_entity.id
_entity.type
_entity.pdbx_description
1 polymer ?
#
loop_
_entity_poly.entity_id
_entity_poly.type
_entity_poly.pdbx_seq_one_letter_code
_entity_poly.pdbx_strand_id
1 'polypeptide(L)'
;MCRCLSSAAIAQGAEAGREQVRAASSQLLVANPIQRYALGDRTPGLQYDADGSLTLILQADAPKAAPQGNWLPTPEGPFNLLLRLYLPKGGALDGSYRLPTIARIEP
;
A
#
# COMPACT_ATOMS: atom_id res chain seq x y z
N MET A 1 1.65 -7.84 -16.94
CA MET A 1 0.83 -7.35 -15.82
C MET A 1 1.60 -7.61 -14.53
N CYS A 2 2.14 -6.58 -13.87
CA CYS A 2 2.88 -6.74 -12.62
C CYS A 2 1.89 -6.69 -11.45
N ARG A 3 1.83 -7.76 -10.65
CA ARG A 3 1.20 -7.73 -9.33
C ARG A 3 2.29 -7.47 -8.32
N CYS A 4 2.06 -6.56 -7.37
CA CYS A 4 2.93 -6.44 -6.21
C CYS A 4 2.12 -6.63 -4.93
N LEU A 5 2.68 -7.36 -3.97
CA LEU A 5 2.24 -7.38 -2.57
C LEU A 5 3.08 -6.38 -1.81
N SER A 6 2.41 -5.52 -1.05
CA SER A 6 3.03 -4.82 0.07
C SER A 6 2.45 -5.45 1.33
N SER A 7 3.26 -6.18 2.10
CA SER A 7 2.83 -6.65 3.43
C SER A 7 3.06 -5.53 4.43
N ALA A 8 2.21 -4.51 4.41
CA ALA A 8 2.36 -3.36 5.29
C ALA A 8 1.75 -3.65 6.66
N ALA A 9 2.60 -3.85 7.67
CA ALA A 9 2.19 -3.52 9.03
C ALA A 9 2.14 -1.99 9.16
N ILE A 10 1.11 -1.35 8.61
CA ILE A 10 0.87 0.11 8.76
C ILE A 10 0.93 0.53 10.26
N ALA A 11 0.75 -0.43 11.17
CA ALA A 11 0.66 -0.25 12.62
C ALA A 11 1.97 -0.35 13.45
N GLN A 12 3.10 -0.83 12.92
CA GLN A 12 4.27 -1.11 13.79
C GLN A 12 5.22 0.10 13.93
N GLY A 13 5.39 0.91 12.89
CA GLY A 13 6.33 2.05 12.90
C GLY A 13 5.73 3.39 13.35
N ALA A 14 4.41 3.52 13.48
CA ALA A 14 3.73 4.78 13.74
C ALA A 14 2.36 4.57 14.40
N GLU A 15 1.76 5.65 14.91
CA GLU A 15 0.37 5.64 15.40
C GLU A 15 -0.65 5.57 14.25
N ALA A 16 -0.32 6.12 13.07
CA ALA A 16 -1.12 5.98 11.86
C ALA A 16 -0.23 6.00 10.61
N GLY A 17 -0.72 5.46 9.50
CA GLY A 17 0.08 5.38 8.27
C GLY A 17 -0.76 5.25 7.01
N ARG A 18 -0.14 5.62 5.88
CA ARG A 18 -0.80 5.65 4.57
C ARG A 18 0.17 5.33 3.44
N GLU A 19 -0.21 4.43 2.55
CA GLU A 19 0.47 4.16 1.28
C GLU A 19 -0.29 4.82 0.13
N GLN A 20 0.44 5.51 -0.75
CA GLN A 20 -0.11 6.26 -1.87
C GLN A 20 0.64 5.94 -3.16
N VAL A 21 -0.11 5.69 -4.24
CA VAL A 21 0.44 5.45 -5.59
C VAL A 21 0.47 6.75 -6.38
N ARG A 22 1.60 7.01 -7.05
CA ARG A 22 1.81 8.17 -7.93
C ARG A 22 2.47 7.74 -9.23
N ALA A 23 2.17 8.42 -10.33
CA ALA A 23 2.91 8.23 -11.57
C ALA A 23 4.38 8.60 -11.37
N ALA A 24 5.30 7.78 -11.88
CA ALA A 24 6.73 8.04 -11.69
C ALA A 24 7.20 9.29 -12.46
N SER A 25 6.62 9.54 -13.63
CA SER A 25 6.98 10.64 -14.53
C SER A 25 6.58 12.02 -13.99
N SER A 26 5.43 12.14 -13.34
CA SER A 26 4.86 13.43 -12.92
C SER A 26 4.74 13.61 -11.42
N GLN A 27 4.91 12.54 -10.63
CA GLN A 27 4.66 12.54 -9.18
C GLN A 27 3.21 12.90 -8.79
N LEU A 28 2.28 12.85 -9.74
CA LEU A 28 0.85 13.11 -9.54
C LEU A 28 0.06 11.83 -9.28
N LEU A 29 -1.15 11.99 -8.75
CA LEU A 29 -2.11 10.90 -8.60
C LEU A 29 -2.57 10.42 -9.98
N VAL A 30 -2.77 9.12 -10.12
CA VAL A 30 -3.23 8.50 -11.37
C VAL A 30 -4.70 8.17 -11.28
N ALA A 31 -5.51 8.81 -12.13
CA ALA A 31 -6.94 8.56 -12.23
C ALA A 31 -7.23 7.06 -12.38
N ASN A 32 -8.23 6.58 -11.65
CA ASN A 32 -8.69 5.20 -11.70
C ASN A 32 -10.21 5.11 -11.47
N PRO A 33 -10.87 4.04 -11.94
CA PRO A 33 -12.34 3.95 -11.95
C PRO A 33 -13.00 4.04 -10.57
N ILE A 34 -12.30 3.67 -9.51
CA ILE A 34 -12.82 3.68 -8.13
C ILE A 34 -12.37 4.89 -7.32
N GLN A 35 -11.69 5.86 -7.94
CA GLN A 35 -11.16 7.08 -7.33
C GLN A 35 -10.33 6.81 -6.05
N ARG A 36 -9.60 5.69 -6.01
CA ARG A 36 -8.76 5.30 -4.87
C ARG A 36 -7.30 5.52 -5.20
N TYR A 37 -6.65 6.37 -4.42
CA TYR A 37 -5.24 6.75 -4.65
C TYR A 37 -4.32 6.43 -3.47
N ALA A 38 -4.90 6.02 -2.35
CA ALA A 38 -4.16 5.63 -1.16
C ALA A 38 -4.95 4.62 -0.31
N LEU A 39 -4.22 3.82 0.45
CA LEU A 39 -4.73 2.96 1.51
C LEU A 39 -4.03 3.33 2.82
N GLY A 40 -4.74 3.26 3.94
CA GLY A 40 -4.18 3.53 5.26
C GLY A 40 -5.05 2.94 6.35
N ASP A 41 -4.64 3.09 7.61
CA ASP A 41 -5.31 2.54 8.80
C ASP A 41 -6.82 2.86 8.88
N ARG A 42 -7.23 3.98 8.28
CA ARG A 42 -8.64 4.47 8.28
C ARG A 42 -9.44 4.07 7.04
N THR A 43 -8.87 3.31 6.12
CA THR A 43 -9.60 2.87 4.93
C THR A 43 -10.68 1.86 5.33
N PRO A 44 -11.95 2.09 4.96
CA PRO A 44 -13.01 1.14 5.26
C PRO A 44 -12.85 -0.17 4.47
N GLY A 45 -13.14 -1.29 5.12
CA GLY A 45 -13.15 -2.62 4.49
C GLY A 45 -11.77 -3.27 4.33
N LEU A 46 -10.74 -2.77 5.00
CA LEU A 46 -9.46 -3.47 5.12
C LEU A 46 -9.63 -4.81 5.83
N GLN A 47 -9.00 -5.84 5.27
CA GLN A 47 -8.98 -7.19 5.82
C GLN A 47 -7.56 -7.52 6.26
N TYR A 48 -7.40 -7.81 7.55
CA TYR A 48 -6.12 -8.16 8.15
C TYR A 48 -5.95 -9.68 8.14
N ASP A 49 -4.70 -10.12 8.04
CA ASP A 49 -4.31 -11.51 8.14
C ASP A 49 -4.42 -11.99 9.61
N ALA A 50 -4.40 -13.31 9.83
CA ALA A 50 -4.62 -13.90 11.17
C ALA A 50 -3.55 -13.49 12.20
N ASP A 51 -2.36 -13.09 11.73
CA ASP A 51 -1.26 -12.59 12.54
C ASP A 51 -1.35 -11.07 12.80
N GLY A 52 -2.41 -10.41 12.32
CA GLY A 52 -2.62 -8.97 12.43
C GLY A 52 -1.84 -8.14 11.40
N SER A 53 -1.13 -8.77 10.47
CA SER A 53 -0.52 -8.07 9.34
C SER A 53 -1.58 -7.63 8.31
N LEU A 54 -1.22 -6.69 7.45
CA LEU A 54 -2.07 -6.23 6.37
C LEU A 54 -1.35 -6.40 5.03
N THR A 55 -1.91 -7.26 4.21
CA THR A 55 -1.43 -7.49 2.85
C THR A 55 -2.18 -6.57 1.87
N LEU A 56 -1.47 -5.64 1.24
CA LEU A 56 -1.97 -4.77 0.18
C LEU A 56 -1.60 -5.31 -1.20
N ILE A 57 -2.54 -5.14 -2.13
CA ILE A 57 -2.38 -5.60 -3.52
C ILE A 57 -2.31 -4.38 -4.42
N LEU A 58 -1.22 -4.27 -5.16
CA LEU A 58 -0.96 -3.21 -6.12
C LEU A 58 -1.04 -3.79 -7.54
N GLN A 59 -2.08 -3.44 -8.29
CA GLN A 59 -2.25 -3.84 -9.69
C GLN A 59 -3.30 -2.95 -10.38
N ALA A 60 -3.31 -2.95 -11.72
CA ALA A 60 -4.25 -2.15 -12.51
C ALA A 60 -5.70 -2.64 -12.43
N ASP A 61 -5.91 -3.95 -12.53
CA ASP A 61 -7.25 -4.55 -12.55
C ASP A 61 -7.76 -4.94 -11.16
N ALA A 62 -9.08 -4.93 -10.99
CA ALA A 62 -9.70 -5.38 -9.75
C ALA A 62 -9.36 -6.87 -9.50
N PRO A 63 -8.90 -7.25 -8.29
CA PRO A 63 -8.60 -8.65 -7.99
C PRO A 63 -9.88 -9.48 -7.95
N LYS A 64 -9.85 -10.66 -8.58
CA LYS A 64 -10.98 -11.61 -8.52
C LYS A 64 -11.02 -12.43 -7.23
N ALA A 65 -9.85 -12.74 -6.68
CA ALA A 65 -9.68 -13.69 -5.58
C ALA A 65 -9.20 -13.05 -4.27
N ALA A 66 -9.08 -11.72 -4.21
CA ALA A 66 -8.52 -11.04 -3.05
C ALA A 66 -9.41 -9.89 -2.55
N PRO A 67 -9.28 -9.50 -1.27
CA PRO A 67 -10.05 -8.40 -0.67
C PRO A 67 -10.00 -7.11 -1.49
N GLN A 68 -11.16 -6.63 -1.93
CA GLN A 68 -11.28 -5.35 -2.64
C GLN A 68 -10.84 -4.16 -1.78
N GLY A 69 -10.97 -4.25 -0.45
CA GLY A 69 -10.51 -3.21 0.48
C GLY A 69 -8.99 -3.05 0.53
N ASN A 70 -8.24 -4.13 0.27
CA ASN A 70 -6.78 -4.14 0.32
C ASN A 70 -6.14 -3.81 -1.03
N TRP A 71 -6.96 -3.59 -2.06
CA TRP A 71 -6.48 -3.32 -3.41
C TRP A 71 -6.32 -1.82 -3.66
N LEU A 72 -5.15 -1.45 -4.17
CA LEU A 72 -4.83 -0.11 -4.64
C LEU A 72 -4.54 -0.15 -6.14
N PRO A 73 -5.36 0.53 -6.97
CA PRO A 73 -5.12 0.62 -8.40
C PRO A 73 -3.76 1.25 -8.73
N THR A 74 -3.05 0.64 -9.67
CA THR A 74 -1.79 1.17 -10.21
C THR A 74 -1.93 1.46 -11.71
N PRO A 75 -1.17 2.43 -12.27
CA PRO A 75 -1.04 2.53 -13.72
C PRO A 75 -0.38 1.28 -14.31
N GLU A 76 -0.55 1.08 -15.63
CA GLU A 76 0.19 0.03 -16.36
C GLU A 76 1.69 0.35 -16.54
N GLY A 77 2.07 1.61 -16.35
CA GLY A 77 3.45 2.09 -16.44
C GLY A 77 4.16 2.25 -15.08
N PRO A 78 5.40 2.78 -15.09
CA PRO A 78 6.16 3.03 -13.88
C PRO A 78 5.42 3.93 -12.89
N PHE A 79 5.41 3.52 -11.62
CA PHE A 79 4.81 4.28 -10.52
C PHE A 79 5.74 4.28 -9.31
N ASN A 80 5.55 5.27 -8.44
CA ASN A 80 6.15 5.31 -7.12
C ASN A 80 5.11 4.99 -6.06
N LEU A 81 5.51 4.20 -5.07
CA LEU A 81 4.75 3.99 -3.85
C LEU A 81 5.33 4.86 -2.74
N LEU A 82 4.49 5.66 -2.10
CA LEU A 82 4.89 6.54 -1.00
C LEU A 82 4.23 6.05 0.29
N LEU A 83 5.04 5.62 1.26
CA LEU A 83 4.61 5.39 2.62
C LEU A 83 4.71 6.68 3.43
N ARG A 84 3.62 7.07 4.10
CA ARG A 84 3.58 8.17 5.06
C ARG A 84 3.29 7.60 6.44
N LEU A 85 4.14 7.96 7.39
CA LEU A 85 3.97 7.66 8.81
C LEU A 85 3.52 8.93 9.53
N TYR A 86 2.43 8.85 10.29
CA TYR A 86 1.90 9.95 11.10
C TYR A 86 2.18 9.63 12.56
N LEU A 87 2.88 10.54 13.25
CA LEU A 87 3.42 10.32 14.59
C LEU A 87 4.26 9.02 14.62
N PRO A 88 5.41 9.01 13.93
CA PRO A 88 6.31 7.87 13.93
C PRO A 88 6.78 7.55 15.36
N LYS A 89 6.80 6.26 15.69
CA LYS A 89 7.33 5.75 16.95
C LYS A 89 8.86 5.82 16.92
N GLY A 90 9.50 5.68 18.09
CA GLY A 90 10.96 5.76 18.23
C GLY A 90 11.72 4.94 17.18
N GLY A 91 11.27 3.72 16.90
CA GLY A 91 11.91 2.85 15.92
C GLY A 91 11.91 3.38 14.48
N ALA A 92 10.90 4.16 14.08
CA ALA A 92 10.88 4.81 12.78
C ALA A 92 11.76 6.07 12.74
N LEU A 93 12.03 6.69 13.89
CA LEU A 93 12.90 7.85 14.01
C LEU A 93 14.39 7.47 14.08
N ASP A 94 14.71 6.35 14.73
CA ASP A 94 16.08 5.84 14.88
C ASP A 94 16.51 4.88 13.74
N GLY A 95 15.60 4.53 12.83
CA GLY A 95 15.86 3.66 11.68
C GLY A 95 15.86 2.16 11.97
N SER A 96 15.50 1.74 13.19
CA SER A 96 15.33 0.32 13.53
C SER A 96 14.08 -0.29 12.90
N TYR A 97 13.04 0.51 12.63
CA TYR A 97 11.85 0.08 11.92
C TYR A 97 12.17 -0.33 10.48
N ARG A 98 11.87 -1.59 10.15
CA ARG A 98 12.03 -2.10 8.80
C ARG A 98 10.77 -1.83 8.01
N LEU A 99 10.92 -1.11 6.90
CA LEU A 99 9.83 -0.89 5.97
C LEU A 99 9.38 -2.24 5.38
N PRO A 100 8.06 -2.40 5.17
CA PRO A 100 7.55 -3.59 4.52
C PRO A 100 8.13 -3.73 3.11
N THR A 101 8.50 -4.95 2.75
CA THR A 101 9.04 -5.24 1.43
C THR A 101 7.91 -5.28 0.41
N ILE A 102 8.18 -4.73 -0.78
CA ILE A 102 7.30 -4.86 -1.94
C ILE A 102 7.79 -6.06 -2.75
N ALA A 103 6.98 -7.10 -2.84
CA ALA A 103 7.29 -8.30 -3.61
C ALA A 103 6.46 -8.32 -4.90
N ARG A 104 7.12 -8.57 -6.04
CA ARG A 104 6.40 -8.87 -7.28
C ARG A 104 5.83 -10.29 -7.18
N ILE A 105 4.53 -10.45 -7.42
CA ILE A 105 3.90 -11.75 -7.61
C ILE A 105 3.83 -12.00 -9.13
N GLU A 106 4.34 -13.14 -9.56
CA GLU A 106 4.09 -13.61 -10.92
C GLU A 106 2.68 -14.25 -11.01
N PRO A 107 2.01 -14.18 -12.17
CA PRO A 107 0.69 -14.77 -12.36
C PRO A 107 0.66 -16.29 -12.15
#